data_AF-A0A914IZS6-F1
#
_entry.id   AF-A0A914IZS6-F1
#
_cell.length_a   1.000
_cell.length_b   1.000
_cell.length_c   1.000
_cell.angle_alpha   90.00
_cell.angle_beta   90.00
_cell.angle_gamma   90.00
#
_symmetry.space_group_name_H-M   'P 1'
#
loop_
_entity.id
_entity.type
_entity.pdbx_description
1 polymer ?
#
loop_
_entity_poly.entity_id
_entity_poly.type
_entity_poly.pdbx_seq_one_letter_code
_entity_poly.pdbx_strand_id
1 'polypeptide(L)'
;MDRPNAIVFPLLAPKPDESISALAVDPRRSIVFWSDSINGRIYKLEMLKIDGKPPEQEILSKSGAENCQGMSVDNVQGLLYYTGWNEPDSRNITDSWITVMTIDGRFKKTIIDSKNFDKLKKPVQINYIDGELYWFDVGYSPPLLFRSSSTGKKIVEINLKNLDKNSTIEPKSLIIDGSKRLFWTQPTMNKTRVLELSSMTLHTL
;
A
#
# COMPACT_ATOMS: atom_id res chain seq x y z
N MET A 1 -5.46 39.91 6.35
CA MET A 1 -5.00 38.62 5.77
C MET A 1 -6.24 37.77 5.60
N ASP A 2 -6.73 37.67 4.37
CA ASP A 2 -7.83 36.74 4.07
C ASP A 2 -7.34 35.31 4.27
N ARG A 3 -8.08 34.57 5.09
CA ARG A 3 -7.93 33.12 5.13
C ARG A 3 -8.35 32.59 3.77
N PRO A 4 -7.62 31.67 3.13
CA PRO A 4 -8.14 31.00 1.96
C PRO A 4 -9.47 30.36 2.35
N ASN A 5 -10.54 30.69 1.62
CA ASN A 5 -11.82 30.00 1.68
C ASN A 5 -11.56 28.52 1.35
N ALA A 6 -11.27 27.72 2.37
CA ALA A 6 -11.31 26.28 2.25
C ALA A 6 -12.79 25.92 2.14
N ILE A 7 -13.33 25.96 0.92
CA ILE A 7 -14.54 25.21 0.63
C ILE A 7 -14.12 23.75 0.82
N VAL A 8 -14.45 23.20 1.99
CA VAL A 8 -14.29 21.78 2.30
C VAL A 8 -15.34 21.05 1.47
N PHE A 9 -15.05 20.86 0.18
CA PHE A 9 -15.74 19.87 -0.61
C PHE A 9 -15.39 18.50 0.00
N PRO A 10 -16.35 17.57 0.18
CA PRO A 10 -16.00 16.20 0.52
C PRO A 10 -15.11 15.67 -0.60
N LEU A 11 -13.81 15.56 -0.31
CA LEU A 11 -12.78 15.16 -1.27
C LEU A 11 -13.02 13.74 -1.79
N LEU A 12 -13.62 12.91 -0.94
CA LEU A 12 -13.93 11.52 -1.16
C LEU A 12 -15.35 11.28 -0.65
N ALA A 13 -16.34 11.38 -1.53
CA ALA A 13 -17.67 10.84 -1.27
C ALA A 13 -17.72 9.45 -1.92
N PRO A 14 -17.59 8.35 -1.16
CA PRO A 14 -17.67 7.02 -1.75
C PRO A 14 -19.02 6.87 -2.43
N LYS A 15 -19.01 6.44 -3.69
CA LYS A 15 -20.24 6.06 -4.37
C LYS A 15 -20.72 4.70 -3.83
N PRO A 16 -22.02 4.38 -3.91
CA PRO A 16 -22.56 3.13 -3.38
C PRO A 16 -21.88 1.86 -3.94
N ASP A 17 -21.26 1.97 -5.11
CA ASP A 17 -20.56 0.91 -5.84
C ASP A 17 -19.02 0.97 -5.70
N GLU A 18 -18.47 1.85 -4.86
CA GLU A 18 -17.04 1.98 -4.62
C GLU A 18 -16.64 1.48 -3.22
N SER A 19 -15.50 0.81 -3.12
CA SER A 19 -14.91 0.41 -1.84
C SER A 19 -13.49 0.96 -1.71
N ILE A 20 -13.38 2.10 -1.02
CA ILE A 20 -12.08 2.73 -0.76
C ILE A 20 -11.35 1.95 0.33
N SER A 21 -10.21 1.36 -0.03
CA SER A 21 -9.50 0.37 0.80
C SER A 21 -8.02 0.68 1.03
N ALA A 22 -7.43 1.54 0.19
CA ALA A 22 -6.08 2.05 0.37
C ALA A 22 -5.98 3.51 -0.10
N LEU A 23 -5.04 4.24 0.50
CA LEU A 23 -4.76 5.65 0.22
C LEU A 23 -3.24 5.85 0.23
N ALA A 24 -2.74 6.70 -0.66
CA ALA A 24 -1.37 7.21 -0.61
C ALA A 24 -1.33 8.68 -1.02
N VAL A 25 -0.28 9.39 -0.58
CA VAL A 25 -0.11 10.83 -0.85
C VAL A 25 1.29 11.07 -1.42
N ASP A 26 1.37 11.82 -2.52
CA ASP A 26 2.60 12.47 -2.97
C ASP A 26 2.61 13.91 -2.45
N PRO A 27 3.31 14.20 -1.34
CA PRO A 27 3.33 15.56 -0.79
C PRO A 27 4.10 16.54 -1.68
N ARG A 28 5.08 16.09 -2.48
CA ARG A 28 5.88 16.98 -3.35
C ARG A 28 5.03 17.57 -4.48
N ARG A 29 4.05 16.79 -4.95
CA ARG A 29 3.16 17.18 -6.05
C ARG A 29 1.74 17.50 -5.58
N SER A 30 1.48 17.39 -4.27
CA SER A 30 0.15 17.60 -3.69
C SER A 30 -0.92 16.69 -4.33
N ILE A 31 -0.60 15.41 -4.50
CA ILE A 31 -1.47 14.42 -5.12
C ILE A 31 -1.94 13.41 -4.08
N VAL A 32 -3.23 13.09 -4.09
CA VAL A 32 -3.81 11.98 -3.34
C VAL A 32 -4.21 10.87 -4.30
N PHE A 33 -3.90 9.63 -3.94
CA PHE A 33 -4.28 8.42 -4.68
C PHE A 33 -5.10 7.51 -3.78
N TRP A 34 -6.10 6.84 -4.33
CA TRP A 34 -6.85 5.82 -3.61
C TRP A 34 -7.26 4.67 -4.52
N SER A 35 -7.43 3.49 -3.92
CA SER A 35 -7.99 2.34 -4.60
C SER A 35 -9.50 2.29 -4.43
N ASP A 36 -10.16 1.72 -5.42
CA ASP A 36 -11.49 1.14 -5.29
C ASP A 36 -11.35 -0.36 -5.52
N SER A 37 -11.37 -1.13 -4.43
CA SER A 37 -11.06 -2.56 -4.45
C SER A 37 -12.14 -3.42 -5.10
N ILE A 38 -13.39 -2.94 -5.17
CA ILE A 38 -14.49 -3.69 -5.80
C ILE A 38 -14.40 -3.56 -7.33
N ASN A 39 -14.16 -2.35 -7.84
CA ASN A 39 -14.05 -2.13 -9.29
C ASN A 39 -12.62 -2.27 -9.83
N GLY A 40 -11.64 -2.56 -8.97
CA GLY A 40 -10.24 -2.74 -9.35
C GLY A 40 -9.57 -1.46 -9.88
N ARG A 41 -10.03 -0.29 -9.46
CA ARG A 41 -9.58 1.01 -9.97
C ARG A 41 -8.61 1.71 -9.04
N ILE A 42 -7.77 2.56 -9.62
CA ILE A 42 -6.97 3.55 -8.90
C ILE A 42 -7.39 4.92 -9.39
N TYR A 43 -7.70 5.79 -8.44
CA TYR A 43 -8.01 7.18 -8.68
C TYR A 43 -6.88 8.08 -8.20
N LYS A 44 -6.87 9.29 -8.75
CA LYS A 44 -5.90 10.34 -8.46
C LYS A 44 -6.64 11.67 -8.33
N LEU A 45 -6.18 12.52 -7.42
CA LEU A 45 -6.63 13.91 -7.30
C LEU A 45 -5.45 14.83 -7.01
N GLU A 46 -5.23 15.82 -7.86
CA GLU A 46 -4.28 16.89 -7.60
C GLU A 46 -4.95 17.97 -6.75
N MET A 47 -4.49 18.12 -5.51
CA MET A 47 -5.09 19.01 -4.51
C MET A 47 -4.84 20.49 -4.82
N LEU A 48 -3.71 20.79 -5.47
CA LEU A 48 -3.29 22.13 -5.83
C LEU A 48 -2.93 22.15 -7.32
N LYS A 49 -3.79 22.78 -8.13
CA LYS A 49 -3.50 23.02 -9.55
C LYS A 49 -2.90 24.42 -9.73
N ILE A 50 -1.82 24.51 -10.49
CA ILE A 50 -1.11 25.78 -10.78
C ILE A 50 -2.00 26.73 -11.59
N ASP A 51 -2.90 26.19 -12.41
CA ASP A 51 -3.80 26.96 -13.27
C ASP A 51 -5.05 27.51 -12.54
N GLY A 52 -5.15 27.28 -11.23
CA GLY A 52 -6.27 27.74 -10.41
C GLY A 52 -7.60 27.00 -10.66
N LYS A 53 -7.60 25.95 -11.49
CA LYS A 53 -8.80 25.11 -11.69
C LYS A 53 -9.11 24.31 -10.42
N PRO A 54 -10.39 23.99 -10.18
CA PRO A 54 -10.75 23.10 -9.10
C PRO A 54 -10.05 21.73 -9.25
N PRO A 55 -9.69 21.08 -8.14
CA PRO A 55 -9.27 19.69 -8.14
C PRO A 55 -10.30 18.82 -8.87
N GLU A 56 -9.84 17.95 -9.76
CA GLU A 56 -10.70 17.03 -10.51
C GLU A 56 -10.18 15.62 -10.32
N GLN A 57 -11.11 14.70 -10.01
CA GLN A 57 -10.79 13.29 -9.84
C GLN A 57 -10.51 12.65 -11.20
N GLU A 58 -9.38 11.96 -11.29
CA GLU A 58 -8.94 11.24 -12.48
C GLU A 58 -8.88 9.74 -12.20
N ILE A 59 -9.25 8.92 -13.19
CA ILE A 59 -9.00 7.46 -13.14
C ILE A 59 -7.58 7.22 -13.64
N LEU A 60 -6.66 6.89 -12.73
CA LEU A 60 -5.28 6.59 -13.06
C LEU A 60 -5.13 5.16 -13.61
N SER A 61 -5.89 4.20 -13.08
CA SER A 61 -5.94 2.82 -13.59
C SER A 61 -7.36 2.29 -13.54
N LYS A 62 -7.81 1.68 -14.64
CA LYS A 62 -9.16 1.10 -14.77
C LYS A 62 -9.28 -0.34 -14.28
N SER A 63 -8.17 -1.02 -14.02
CA SER A 63 -8.11 -2.42 -13.59
C SER A 63 -6.82 -2.74 -12.83
N GLY A 64 -6.73 -3.94 -12.25
CA GLY A 64 -5.51 -4.45 -11.63
C GLY A 64 -5.31 -3.98 -10.19
N ALA A 65 -6.31 -3.35 -9.56
CA ALA A 65 -6.29 -3.00 -8.13
C ALA A 65 -7.39 -3.75 -7.34
N GLU A 66 -7.78 -4.93 -7.82
CA GLU A 66 -8.71 -5.83 -7.15
C GLU A 66 -8.16 -6.19 -5.76
N ASN A 67 -9.01 -6.06 -4.73
CA ASN A 67 -8.63 -6.22 -3.31
C ASN A 67 -7.36 -5.46 -2.89
N CYS A 68 -7.05 -4.32 -3.53
CA CYS A 68 -5.93 -3.48 -3.16
C CYS A 68 -6.12 -2.93 -1.74
N GLN A 69 -5.26 -3.33 -0.80
CA GLN A 69 -5.29 -2.87 0.61
C GLN A 69 -3.96 -2.24 1.03
N GLY A 70 -3.11 -1.89 0.07
CA GLY A 70 -1.85 -1.23 0.33
C GLY A 70 -1.43 -0.38 -0.86
N MET A 71 -1.06 0.86 -0.58
CA MET A 71 -0.50 1.80 -1.56
C MET A 71 0.65 2.57 -0.92
N SER A 72 1.69 2.88 -1.71
CA SER A 72 2.81 3.70 -1.26
C SER A 72 3.43 4.47 -2.42
N VAL A 73 4.01 5.63 -2.15
CA VAL A 73 4.52 6.55 -3.17
C VAL A 73 6.02 6.75 -2.99
N ASP A 74 6.78 6.56 -4.06
CA ASP A 74 8.11 7.17 -4.20
C ASP A 74 7.90 8.60 -4.71
N ASN A 75 7.94 9.57 -3.80
CA ASN A 75 7.73 10.97 -4.14
C ASN A 75 8.93 11.59 -4.89
N VAL A 76 10.11 10.97 -4.82
CA VAL A 76 11.29 11.44 -5.56
C VAL A 76 11.13 11.07 -7.03
N GLN A 77 10.84 9.81 -7.31
CA GLN A 77 10.72 9.30 -8.69
C GLN A 77 9.33 9.50 -9.31
N GLY A 78 8.31 9.83 -8.51
CA GLY A 78 6.93 9.94 -8.99
C GLY A 78 6.37 8.56 -9.37
N LEU A 79 6.56 7.59 -8.50
CA LEU A 79 6.05 6.23 -8.67
C LEU A 79 5.04 5.88 -7.58
N LEU A 80 3.98 5.19 -7.97
CA LEU A 80 2.97 4.61 -7.09
C LEU A 80 3.12 3.09 -7.09
N TYR A 81 3.31 2.53 -5.90
CA TYR A 81 3.30 1.09 -5.63
C TYR A 81 1.99 0.70 -4.99
N TYR A 82 1.45 -0.44 -5.38
CA TYR A 82 0.20 -0.93 -4.80
C TYR A 82 0.07 -2.45 -4.92
N THR A 83 -0.74 -3.03 -4.04
CA THR A 83 -1.00 -4.48 -4.00
C THR A 83 -2.30 -4.82 -4.73
N GLY A 84 -2.45 -6.07 -5.13
CA GLY A 84 -3.74 -6.60 -5.57
C GLY A 84 -3.75 -8.12 -5.55
N TRP A 85 -4.93 -8.69 -5.43
CA TRP A 85 -5.14 -10.14 -5.41
C TRP A 85 -6.61 -10.49 -5.71
N ASN A 86 -6.84 -11.68 -6.23
CA ASN A 86 -8.17 -12.23 -6.49
C ASN A 86 -8.53 -13.30 -5.46
N GLU A 87 -9.83 -13.52 -5.22
CA GLU A 87 -10.21 -14.70 -4.42
C GLU A 87 -9.71 -16.00 -5.07
N PRO A 88 -9.41 -17.04 -4.27
CA PRO A 88 -8.88 -18.29 -4.80
C PRO A 88 -9.81 -18.88 -5.88
N ASP A 89 -9.20 -19.41 -6.94
CA ASP A 89 -9.93 -20.13 -7.98
C ASP A 89 -10.44 -21.50 -7.48
N SER A 90 -11.07 -22.29 -8.35
CA SER A 90 -11.55 -23.63 -8.02
C SER A 90 -10.46 -24.63 -7.61
N ARG A 91 -9.18 -24.29 -7.85
CA ARG A 91 -8.00 -25.06 -7.45
C ARG A 91 -7.38 -24.53 -6.15
N ASN A 92 -8.05 -23.56 -5.51
CA ASN A 92 -7.58 -22.86 -4.32
C ASN A 92 -6.26 -22.09 -4.55
N ILE A 93 -6.03 -21.63 -5.78
CA ILE A 93 -4.87 -20.81 -6.16
C ILE A 93 -5.28 -19.34 -6.17
N THR A 94 -4.52 -18.50 -5.47
CA THR A 94 -4.70 -17.05 -5.47
C THR A 94 -3.78 -16.39 -6.50
N ASP A 95 -4.36 -15.70 -7.48
CA ASP A 95 -3.64 -14.75 -8.32
C ASP A 95 -3.39 -13.46 -7.53
N SER A 96 -2.13 -13.08 -7.36
CA SER A 96 -1.76 -11.87 -6.63
C SER A 96 -0.55 -11.18 -7.22
N TRP A 97 -0.44 -9.88 -6.94
CA TRP A 97 0.59 -9.04 -7.53
C TRP A 97 0.94 -7.83 -6.65
N ILE A 98 2.15 -7.32 -6.88
CA ILE A 98 2.58 -5.99 -6.46
C ILE A 98 2.99 -5.24 -7.74
N THR A 99 2.39 -4.08 -7.95
CA THR A 99 2.54 -3.29 -9.18
C THR A 99 3.13 -1.93 -8.86
N VAL A 100 3.98 -1.45 -9.77
CA VAL A 100 4.45 -0.06 -9.80
C VAL A 100 3.88 0.64 -11.03
N MET A 101 3.55 1.92 -10.88
CA MET A 101 3.07 2.76 -11.98
C MET A 101 3.58 4.19 -11.81
N THR A 102 3.81 4.91 -12.92
CA THR A 102 4.09 6.35 -12.86
C THR A 102 2.84 7.09 -12.41
N ILE A 103 3.01 8.17 -11.65
CA ILE A 103 1.89 8.99 -11.14
C ILE A 103 1.04 9.67 -12.23
N ASP A 104 1.49 9.64 -13.48
CA ASP A 104 0.77 10.08 -14.67
C ASP A 104 0.10 8.93 -15.45
N GLY A 105 0.22 7.70 -14.95
CA GLY A 105 -0.41 6.49 -15.51
C GLY A 105 0.23 5.95 -16.79
N ARG A 106 1.25 6.62 -17.35
CA ARG A 106 1.83 6.24 -18.66
C ARG A 106 2.57 4.91 -18.63
N PHE A 107 3.17 4.54 -17.50
CA PHE A 107 3.88 3.28 -17.34
C PHE A 107 3.34 2.52 -16.15
N LYS A 108 3.01 1.25 -16.34
CA LYS A 108 2.53 0.32 -15.32
C LYS A 108 3.22 -1.01 -15.49
N LYS A 109 3.71 -1.59 -14.40
CA LYS A 109 4.43 -2.87 -14.41
C LYS A 109 4.19 -3.64 -13.13
N THR A 110 3.75 -4.89 -13.27
CA THR A 110 3.79 -5.88 -12.18
C THR A 110 5.25 -6.24 -11.89
N ILE A 111 5.71 -5.98 -10.67
CA ILE A 111 7.09 -6.24 -10.23
C ILE A 111 7.22 -7.52 -9.41
N ILE A 112 6.14 -7.97 -8.77
CA ILE A 112 6.03 -9.28 -8.10
C ILE A 112 4.69 -9.88 -8.50
N ASP A 113 4.68 -11.13 -8.93
CA ASP A 113 3.51 -11.86 -9.41
C ASP A 113 3.52 -13.28 -8.80
N SER A 114 2.39 -13.77 -8.30
CA SER A 114 2.30 -15.10 -7.68
C SER A 114 2.67 -16.25 -8.63
N LYS A 115 2.61 -16.04 -9.95
CA LYS A 115 3.07 -17.01 -10.96
C LYS A 115 4.60 -17.20 -10.95
N ASN A 116 5.35 -16.18 -10.52
CA ASN A 116 6.81 -16.20 -10.46
C ASN A 116 7.35 -16.25 -9.02
N PHE A 117 6.53 -15.89 -8.03
CA PHE A 117 6.83 -15.97 -6.61
C PHE A 117 5.62 -16.55 -5.88
N ASP A 118 5.57 -17.89 -5.81
CA ASP A 118 4.47 -18.69 -5.24
C ASP A 118 4.14 -18.38 -3.77
N LYS A 119 5.04 -17.73 -3.05
CA LYS A 119 4.83 -17.25 -1.68
C LYS A 119 4.03 -15.93 -1.61
N LEU A 120 3.77 -15.25 -2.73
CA LEU A 120 2.82 -14.14 -2.74
C LEU A 120 1.39 -14.71 -2.78
N LYS A 121 0.62 -14.45 -1.73
CA LYS A 121 -0.76 -14.96 -1.62
C LYS A 121 -1.76 -13.82 -1.57
N LYS A 122 -1.81 -13.06 -0.49
CA LYS A 122 -2.73 -11.92 -0.31
C LYS A 122 -1.95 -10.73 0.23
N PRO A 123 -1.13 -10.06 -0.61
CA PRO A 123 -0.32 -8.91 -0.19
C PRO A 123 -1.22 -7.71 0.15
N VAL A 124 -0.96 -7.11 1.30
CA VAL A 124 -1.66 -5.97 1.88
C VAL A 124 -0.67 -5.04 2.57
N GLN A 125 -1.09 -3.81 2.92
CA GLN A 125 -0.29 -2.89 3.73
C GLN A 125 1.16 -2.76 3.24
N ILE A 126 1.37 -2.13 2.09
CA ILE A 126 2.71 -1.92 1.50
C ILE A 126 3.26 -0.55 1.87
N ASN A 127 4.57 -0.45 2.11
CA ASN A 127 5.27 0.81 2.30
C ASN A 127 6.61 0.82 1.54
N TYR A 128 6.88 1.93 0.86
CA TYR A 128 8.12 2.21 0.14
C TYR A 128 9.01 3.15 0.95
N ILE A 129 10.30 2.84 1.04
CA ILE A 129 11.33 3.76 1.51
C ILE A 129 12.71 3.40 0.94
N ASP A 130 13.45 4.41 0.49
CA ASP A 130 14.84 4.31 -0.01
C ASP A 130 15.11 3.10 -0.94
N GLY A 131 14.26 2.88 -1.94
CA GLY A 131 14.45 1.79 -2.89
C GLY A 131 14.08 0.39 -2.38
N GLU A 132 13.42 0.29 -1.22
CA GLU A 132 12.90 -0.95 -0.67
C GLU A 132 11.38 -0.90 -0.51
N LEU A 133 10.74 -2.07 -0.61
CA LEU A 133 9.32 -2.28 -0.35
C LEU A 133 9.15 -3.25 0.79
N TYR A 134 8.23 -2.95 1.70
CA TYR A 134 7.82 -3.78 2.82
C TYR A 134 6.32 -4.01 2.74
N TRP A 135 5.86 -5.24 2.95
CA TRP A 135 4.42 -5.54 2.95
C TRP A 135 4.07 -6.71 3.87
N PHE A 136 2.82 -6.71 4.33
CA PHE A 136 2.25 -7.90 4.95
C PHE A 136 1.57 -8.78 3.90
N ASP A 137 1.59 -10.09 4.09
CA ASP A 137 0.81 -11.04 3.31
C ASP A 137 -0.13 -11.80 4.26
N VAL A 138 -1.44 -11.59 4.09
CA VAL A 138 -2.50 -12.18 4.94
C VAL A 138 -3.01 -13.52 4.41
N GLY A 139 -2.39 -14.09 3.37
CA GLY A 139 -2.66 -15.45 2.92
C GLY A 139 -2.01 -16.53 3.81
N TYR A 140 -1.45 -16.12 4.94
CA TYR A 140 -0.79 -16.95 5.94
C TYR A 140 -1.44 -16.78 7.31
N SER A 141 -1.32 -17.81 8.16
CA SER A 141 -1.80 -17.78 9.53
C SER A 141 -0.64 -18.14 10.50
N PRO A 142 -0.11 -17.17 11.26
CA PRO A 142 -0.39 -15.72 11.17
C PRO A 142 0.18 -15.11 9.87
N PRO A 143 -0.26 -13.89 9.49
CA PRO A 143 0.29 -13.14 8.35
C PRO A 143 1.82 -13.02 8.39
N LEU A 144 2.46 -12.97 7.22
CA LEU A 144 3.91 -12.84 7.09
C LEU A 144 4.31 -11.42 6.68
N LEU A 145 5.48 -10.97 7.11
CA LEU A 145 6.09 -9.69 6.69
C LEU A 145 7.20 -9.97 5.70
N PHE A 146 7.19 -9.27 4.57
CA PHE A 146 8.20 -9.41 3.53
C PHE A 146 8.89 -8.08 3.23
N ARG A 147 10.11 -8.16 2.70
CA ARG A 147 10.85 -7.06 2.09
C ARG A 147 11.33 -7.44 0.69
N SER A 148 11.44 -6.47 -0.20
CA SER A 148 12.15 -6.60 -1.47
C SER A 148 12.79 -5.27 -1.88
N SER A 149 13.64 -5.30 -2.91
CA SER A 149 13.98 -4.06 -3.64
C SER A 149 12.75 -3.50 -4.35
N SER A 150 12.72 -2.20 -4.63
CA SER A 150 11.63 -1.52 -5.34
C SER A 150 11.38 -2.01 -6.76
N THR A 151 12.30 -2.81 -7.32
CA THR A 151 12.14 -3.51 -8.61
C THR A 151 11.51 -4.89 -8.51
N GLY A 152 11.11 -5.33 -7.30
CA GLY A 152 10.53 -6.65 -7.05
C GLY A 152 11.55 -7.80 -6.94
N LYS A 153 12.84 -7.47 -6.83
CA LYS A 153 13.93 -8.45 -6.69
C LYS A 153 14.36 -8.61 -5.23
N LYS A 154 15.07 -9.71 -4.93
CA LYS A 154 15.61 -10.02 -3.59
C LYS A 154 14.52 -10.03 -2.52
N ILE A 155 13.43 -10.76 -2.79
CA ILE A 155 12.32 -10.91 -1.86
C ILE A 155 12.78 -11.79 -0.68
N VAL A 156 12.58 -11.29 0.55
CA VAL A 156 12.97 -11.95 1.80
C VAL A 156 11.83 -11.82 2.81
N GLU A 157 11.52 -12.92 3.52
CA GLU A 157 10.63 -12.90 4.68
C GLU A 157 11.37 -12.32 5.89
N ILE A 158 10.78 -11.34 6.56
CA ILE A 158 11.24 -10.85 7.86
C ILE A 158 10.59 -11.73 8.93
N ASN A 159 11.33 -12.73 9.42
CA ASN A 159 10.80 -13.71 10.35
C ASN A 159 10.65 -13.12 11.76
N LEU A 160 9.41 -12.87 12.18
CA LEU A 160 9.06 -12.34 13.51
C LEU A 160 8.64 -13.44 14.50
N LYS A 161 8.50 -14.70 14.06
CA LYS A 161 7.93 -15.78 14.88
C LYS A 161 8.78 -16.10 16.12
N ASN A 162 10.09 -15.87 16.04
CA ASN A 162 11.01 -16.05 17.16
C ASN A 162 11.00 -14.89 18.15
N LEU A 163 10.52 -13.70 17.74
CA LEU A 163 10.40 -12.53 18.59
C LEU A 163 9.06 -12.54 19.34
N ASP A 164 7.96 -12.73 18.60
CA ASP A 164 6.61 -12.92 19.12
C ASP A 164 5.76 -13.61 18.05
N LYS A 165 5.23 -14.81 18.34
CA LYS A 165 4.41 -15.59 17.41
C LYS A 165 3.12 -14.88 17.00
N ASN A 166 2.66 -13.92 17.82
CA ASN A 166 1.43 -13.16 17.60
C ASN A 166 1.70 -11.74 17.09
N SER A 167 2.95 -11.43 16.71
CA SER A 167 3.38 -10.10 16.24
C SER A 167 2.66 -9.60 14.98
N THR A 168 2.08 -10.52 14.20
CA THR A 168 1.46 -10.21 12.90
C THR A 168 -0.02 -10.59 12.82
N ILE A 169 -0.69 -10.89 13.93
CA ILE A 169 -2.15 -11.05 13.96
C ILE A 169 -2.82 -9.76 13.48
N GLU A 170 -3.66 -9.88 12.44
CA GLU A 170 -4.44 -8.79 11.83
C GLU A 170 -3.67 -7.46 11.70
N PRO A 171 -2.55 -7.44 10.97
CA PRO A 171 -1.70 -6.28 10.91
C PRO A 171 -2.34 -5.22 10.02
N LYS A 172 -2.33 -3.96 10.46
CA LYS A 172 -2.85 -2.80 9.73
C LYS A 172 -1.83 -1.67 9.74
N SER A 173 -1.96 -0.76 8.78
CA SER A 173 -1.25 0.53 8.76
C SER A 173 0.29 0.41 8.83
N LEU A 174 0.88 -0.42 7.95
CA LEU A 174 2.34 -0.56 7.89
C LEU A 174 3.01 0.73 7.41
N ILE A 175 3.93 1.26 8.22
CA ILE A 175 4.80 2.39 7.85
C ILE A 175 6.24 2.09 8.25
N ILE A 176 7.20 2.70 7.56
CA ILE A 176 8.61 2.70 7.94
C ILE A 176 9.14 4.12 7.99
N ASP A 177 9.95 4.42 9.00
CA ASP A 177 10.61 5.72 9.12
C ASP A 177 12.03 5.71 8.53
N GLY A 178 12.62 6.91 8.42
CA GLY A 178 13.99 7.08 7.92
C GLY A 178 15.08 6.43 8.80
N SER A 179 14.75 6.02 10.03
CA SER A 179 15.63 5.24 10.92
C SER A 179 15.47 3.73 10.72
N LYS A 180 14.74 3.29 9.69
CA LYS A 180 14.46 1.90 9.36
C LYS A 180 13.70 1.15 10.47
N ARG A 181 12.81 1.85 11.17
CA ARG A 181 11.86 1.24 12.09
C ARG A 181 10.53 1.01 11.39
N LEU A 182 10.04 -0.22 11.40
CA LEU A 182 8.71 -0.56 10.91
C LEU A 182 7.70 -0.41 12.04
N PHE A 183 6.56 0.21 11.75
CA PHE A 183 5.43 0.35 12.67
C PHE A 183 4.19 -0.25 12.03
N TRP A 184 3.40 -0.97 12.81
CA TRP A 184 2.08 -1.45 12.40
C TRP A 184 1.16 -1.59 13.60
N THR A 185 -0.14 -1.54 13.36
CA THR A 185 -1.16 -1.75 14.39
C THR A 185 -1.73 -3.16 14.32
N GLN A 186 -2.20 -3.65 15.45
CA GLN A 186 -2.92 -4.92 15.59
C GLN A 186 -4.21 -4.64 16.37
N PRO A 187 -5.29 -4.21 15.70
CA PRO A 187 -6.50 -3.73 16.37
C PRO A 187 -7.12 -4.76 17.33
N THR A 188 -7.22 -6.02 16.92
CA THR A 188 -7.72 -7.12 17.76
C THR A 188 -6.85 -7.44 18.97
N MET A 189 -5.57 -7.06 18.93
CA MET A 189 -4.63 -7.24 20.03
C MET A 189 -4.50 -5.98 20.89
N ASN A 190 -5.10 -4.85 20.48
CA ASN A 190 -4.90 -3.53 21.06
C ASN A 190 -3.41 -3.16 21.22
N LYS A 191 -2.62 -3.37 20.16
CA LYS A 191 -1.17 -3.12 20.15
C LYS A 191 -0.74 -2.30 18.96
N THR A 192 0.25 -1.43 19.18
CA THR A 192 1.10 -0.93 18.10
C THR A 192 2.46 -1.60 18.22
N ARG A 193 2.96 -2.18 17.14
CA ARG A 193 4.26 -2.85 17.09
C ARG A 193 5.29 -1.96 16.44
N VAL A 194 6.52 -2.06 16.92
CA VAL A 194 7.67 -1.37 16.35
C VAL A 194 8.81 -2.37 16.19
N LEU A 195 9.29 -2.57 14.98
CA LEU A 195 10.46 -3.40 14.71
C LEU A 195 11.63 -2.52 14.30
N GLU A 196 12.70 -2.55 15.09
CA GLU A 196 14.00 -1.99 14.72
C GLU A 196 14.72 -2.97 13.79
N LEU A 197 14.85 -2.64 12.50
CA LEU A 197 15.41 -3.55 11.50
C LEU A 197 16.90 -3.83 11.70
N SER A 198 17.65 -2.87 12.25
CA SER A 198 19.09 -2.99 12.44
C SER A 198 19.46 -4.04 13.50
N SER A 199 18.72 -4.07 14.60
CA SER A 199 18.92 -5.00 15.72
C SER A 199 17.95 -6.18 15.72
N MET A 200 16.98 -6.20 14.81
CA MET A 200 15.86 -7.16 14.79
C MET A 200 15.12 -7.23 16.14
N THR A 201 14.92 -6.08 16.79
CA THR A 201 14.22 -6.00 18.09
C THR A 201 12.79 -5.53 17.90
N LEU A 202 11.84 -6.26 18.50
CA LEU A 202 10.41 -5.96 18.45
C LEU A 202 9.95 -5.33 19.77
N HIS A 203 9.33 -4.16 19.68
CA HIS A 203 8.71 -3.43 20.78
C HIS A 203 7.18 -3.37 20.60
N THR A 204 6.48 -3.10 21.69
CA THR A 204 5.03 -2.83 21.71
C THR A 204 4.80 -1.52 22.42
N LEU A 205 4.02 -0.63 21.79
CA LEU A 205 3.49 0.60 22.36
C LEU A 205 2.05 0.39 22.82
#